data_AF-A0A4Y5Z3V8-F1
#
_entry.id   AF-A0A4Y5Z3V8-F1
#
_cell.length_a   1.000
_cell.length_b   1.000
_cell.length_c   1.000
_cell.angle_alpha   90.00
_cell.angle_beta   90.00
_cell.angle_gamma   90.00
#
_symmetry.space_group_name_H-M   'P 1'
#
loop_
_entity.id
_entity.type
_entity.pdbx_description
1 polymer ?
#
loop_
_entity_poly.entity_id
_entity_poly.type
_entity_poly.pdbx_seq_one_letter_code
_entity_poly.pdbx_strand_id
1 'polypeptide(L)'
;MSWKTVYEGQHEGRGVTVRESNDGTFKVLTRQNFHDEGIAYQDGHRFVHVTPASVGEQVESEVNSRDSLEEALKELHFSSDSVAGILKGVG
;
A
#
# COMPACT_ATOMS: atom_id res chain seq x y z
N MET A 1 0.25 4.88 -19.60
CA MET A 1 1.01 4.04 -18.64
C MET A 1 0.27 2.71 -18.51
N SER A 2 0.96 1.58 -18.69
CA SER A 2 0.38 0.24 -18.50
C SER A 2 0.77 -0.28 -17.12
N TRP A 3 -0.21 -0.62 -16.29
CA TRP A 3 0.00 -1.29 -15.01
C TRP A 3 -0.08 -2.81 -15.21
N LYS A 4 0.89 -3.55 -14.68
CA LYS A 4 0.91 -5.00 -14.66
C LYS A 4 0.83 -5.49 -13.23
N THR A 5 -0.09 -6.42 -12.94
CA THR A 5 -0.06 -7.12 -11.63
C THR A 5 1.20 -7.98 -11.55
N VAL A 6 2.04 -7.70 -10.57
CA VAL A 6 3.29 -8.43 -10.30
C VAL A 6 3.18 -9.32 -9.07
N TYR A 7 2.21 -9.05 -8.20
CA TYR A 7 1.93 -9.89 -7.04
C TYR A 7 0.44 -9.84 -6.66
N GLU A 8 -0.09 -10.98 -6.24
CA GLU A 8 -1.41 -11.09 -5.61
C GLU A 8 -1.35 -12.16 -4.52
N GLY A 9 -1.87 -11.84 -3.34
CA GLY A 9 -1.79 -12.75 -2.19
C GLY A 9 -2.71 -12.37 -1.04
N GLN A 10 -2.70 -13.19 0.00
CA GLN A 10 -3.45 -13.00 1.24
C GLN A 10 -2.48 -12.92 2.41
N HIS A 11 -2.53 -11.81 3.14
CA HIS A 11 -1.67 -11.54 4.28
C HIS A 11 -2.53 -10.99 5.42
N GLU A 12 -2.40 -11.56 6.62
CA GLU A 12 -3.06 -11.04 7.84
C GLU A 12 -4.59 -10.88 7.70
N GLY A 13 -5.22 -11.80 6.96
CA GLY A 13 -6.68 -11.79 6.75
C GLY A 13 -7.17 -10.77 5.72
N ARG A 14 -6.27 -10.11 4.98
CA ARG A 14 -6.60 -9.18 3.90
C ARG A 14 -5.88 -9.52 2.60
N GLY A 15 -6.57 -9.25 1.48
CA GLY A 15 -5.99 -9.39 0.15
C GLY A 15 -5.02 -8.25 -0.15
N VAL A 16 -3.93 -8.58 -0.85
CA VAL A 16 -2.93 -7.61 -1.32
C VAL A 16 -2.70 -7.83 -2.80
N THR A 17 -2.73 -6.75 -3.56
CA THR A 17 -2.34 -6.74 -4.97
C THR A 17 -1.25 -5.71 -5.16
N VAL A 18 -0.12 -6.10 -5.75
CA VAL A 18 0.93 -5.16 -6.18
C VAL A 18 0.94 -5.10 -7.69
N ARG A 19 0.91 -3.88 -8.22
CA ARG A 19 1.07 -3.61 -9.65
C ARG A 19 2.35 -2.82 -9.87
N GLU A 20 2.99 -3.05 -11.00
CA GLU A 20 4.18 -2.34 -11.45
C GLU A 20 3.87 -1.68 -12.80
N SER A 21 4.35 -0.45 -12.98
CA SER A 21 4.39 0.23 -14.27
C SER A 21 5.76 0.12 -14.92
N ASN A 22 5.81 0.34 -16.23
CA ASN A 22 7.05 0.19 -17.01
C ASN A 22 8.20 1.15 -16.59
N ASP A 23 7.93 2.15 -15.75
CA ASP A 23 8.91 3.10 -15.23
C ASP A 23 9.44 2.72 -13.83
N GLY A 24 9.06 1.56 -13.29
CA GLY A 24 9.50 1.08 -11.98
C GLY A 24 8.67 1.62 -10.81
N THR A 25 7.52 2.26 -11.09
CA THR A 25 6.55 2.65 -10.05
C THR A 25 5.69 1.45 -9.65
N PHE A 26 5.46 1.29 -8.36
CA PHE A 26 4.62 0.26 -7.77
C PHE A 26 3.34 0.86 -7.21
N LYS A 27 2.28 0.06 -7.21
CA LYS A 27 0.99 0.36 -6.61
C LYS A 27 0.53 -0.80 -5.77
N VAL A 28 0.31 -0.56 -4.48
CA VAL A 28 -0.24 -1.54 -3.54
C VAL A 28 -1.71 -1.26 -3.37
N LEU A 29 -2.55 -2.27 -3.59
CA LEU A 29 -3.97 -2.23 -3.29
C LEU A 29 -4.28 -3.26 -2.21
N THR A 30 -4.88 -2.82 -1.11
CA THR A 30 -5.28 -3.71 -0.01
C THR A 30 -6.49 -3.14 0.74
N ARG A 31 -6.87 -3.77 1.86
CA ARG A 31 -7.84 -3.23 2.80
C ARG A 31 -7.18 -2.89 4.13
N GLN A 32 -7.64 -1.88 4.84
CA GLN A 32 -7.18 -1.67 6.22
C GLN A 32 -7.63 -2.83 7.10
N ASN A 33 -6.71 -3.37 7.89
CA ASN A 33 -7.00 -4.32 8.98
C ASN A 33 -6.83 -3.67 10.37
N PHE A 34 -6.38 -2.41 10.43
CA PHE A 34 -6.27 -1.61 11.63
C PHE A 34 -7.21 -0.40 11.55
N HIS A 35 -7.65 0.08 12.71
CA HIS A 35 -8.31 1.37 12.81
C HIS A 35 -7.22 2.42 12.91
N ASP A 36 -6.95 3.13 11.82
CA ASP A 36 -6.13 4.32 11.85
C ASP A 36 -7.06 5.49 12.21
N GLU A 37 -6.79 6.21 13.31
CA GLU A 37 -7.53 7.43 13.60
C GLU A 37 -7.16 8.43 12.51
N GLY A 38 -8.01 8.52 11.47
CA GLY A 38 -7.69 9.29 10.29
C GLY A 38 -7.33 10.73 10.63
N ILE A 39 -6.04 11.08 10.62
CA ILE A 39 -5.60 12.44 10.90
C ILE A 39 -5.78 13.23 9.61
N ALA A 40 -6.89 13.96 9.52
CA ALA A 40 -7.03 14.98 8.50
C ALA A 40 -6.08 16.13 8.80
N TYR A 41 -4.93 16.19 8.12
CA TYR A 41 -4.07 17.37 8.16
C TYR A 41 -4.09 18.07 6.80
N GLN A 42 -4.10 19.40 6.87
CA GLN A 42 -4.15 20.27 5.71
C GLN A 42 -2.73 20.73 5.38
N ASP A 43 -2.20 20.32 4.24
CA ASP A 43 -0.94 20.87 3.71
C ASP A 43 -1.27 22.02 2.74
N GLY A 44 -1.13 23.24 3.23
CA GLY A 44 -1.40 24.47 2.48
C GLY A 44 -2.87 24.70 2.14
N HIS A 45 -3.17 25.63 1.23
CA HIS A 45 -4.54 26.12 1.02
C HIS A 45 -5.44 25.19 0.18
N ARG A 46 -4.96 24.00 -0.23
CA ARG A 46 -5.56 23.21 -1.32
C ARG A 46 -5.67 21.69 -1.12
N PHE A 47 -5.03 21.11 -0.11
CA PHE A 47 -5.01 19.64 0.04
C PHE A 47 -5.37 19.22 1.47
N VAL A 48 -6.38 18.37 1.57
CA VAL A 48 -6.72 17.64 2.81
C VAL A 48 -6.31 16.19 2.57
N HIS A 49 -5.36 15.68 3.35
CA HIS A 49 -5.05 14.25 3.35
C HIS A 49 -5.98 13.57 4.35
N VAL A 50 -6.93 12.76 3.88
CA VAL A 50 -7.78 11.93 4.74
C VAL A 50 -7.23 10.52 4.66
N THR A 51 -6.55 10.07 5.71
CA THR A 51 -6.20 8.65 5.83
C THR A 51 -7.49 7.82 5.92
N PRO A 52 -7.53 6.62 5.33
CA PRO A 52 -8.68 5.73 5.45
C PRO A 52 -8.96 5.50 6.93
N ALA A 53 -10.21 5.72 7.33
CA ALA A 53 -10.57 5.89 8.73
C ALA A 53 -11.14 4.60 9.34
N SER A 54 -11.41 3.56 8.52
CA SER A 54 -12.12 2.38 8.99
C SER A 54 -11.50 1.06 8.51
N VAL A 55 -11.51 0.07 9.41
CA VAL A 55 -11.22 -1.33 9.07
C VAL A 55 -12.09 -1.77 7.90
N GLY A 56 -11.47 -2.38 6.89
CA GLY A 56 -12.14 -2.89 5.69
C GLY A 56 -12.19 -1.90 4.51
N GLU A 57 -11.83 -0.63 4.70
CA GLU A 57 -11.71 0.33 3.61
C GLU A 57 -10.58 -0.05 2.65
N GLN A 58 -10.80 0.17 1.35
CA GLN A 58 -9.76 -0.03 0.35
C GLN A 58 -8.72 1.07 0.46
N VAL A 59 -7.45 0.67 0.45
CA VAL A 59 -6.31 1.57 0.46
C VAL A 59 -5.47 1.33 -0.78
N GLU A 60 -5.00 2.43 -1.35
CA GLU A 60 -4.05 2.44 -2.45
C GLU A 60 -2.82 3.25 -2.03
N SER A 61 -1.63 2.70 -2.24
CA SER A 61 -0.35 3.42 -2.05
C SER A 61 0.48 3.28 -3.32
N GLU A 62 0.94 4.40 -3.86
CA GLU A 62 1.77 4.48 -5.08
C GLU A 62 3.16 4.99 -4.72
N VAL A 63 4.18 4.25 -5.15
CA VAL A 63 5.58 4.47 -4.76
C VAL A 63 6.51 4.24 -5.94
N ASN A 64 7.59 5.00 -6.04
CA ASN A 64 8.42 5.05 -7.25
C ASN A 64 9.64 4.12 -7.24
N SER A 65 9.76 3.25 -6.23
CA SER A 65 10.88 2.32 -6.10
C SER A 65 10.51 1.12 -5.23
N ARG A 66 11.31 0.06 -5.32
CA ARG A 66 11.15 -1.13 -4.48
C ARG A 66 11.44 -0.86 -3.00
N ASP A 67 12.39 0.02 -2.70
CA ASP A 67 12.69 0.41 -1.32
C ASP A 67 11.51 1.20 -0.73
N SER A 68 10.91 2.09 -1.51
CA SER A 68 9.69 2.80 -1.11
C SER A 68 8.47 1.87 -0.98
N LEU A 69 8.42 0.77 -1.75
CA LEU A 69 7.41 -0.27 -1.61
C LEU A 69 7.51 -0.99 -0.26
N GLU A 70 8.72 -1.29 0.21
CA GLU A 70 8.92 -1.86 1.54
C GLU A 70 8.36 -0.93 2.63
N GLU A 71 8.71 0.36 2.59
CA GLU A 71 8.23 1.34 3.57
C GLU A 71 6.72 1.52 3.51
N ALA A 72 6.13 1.60 2.31
CA ALA A 72 4.68 1.67 2.16
C ALA A 72 3.95 0.45 2.76
N LEU A 73 4.50 -0.75 2.63
CA LEU A 73 3.91 -1.94 3.25
C LEU A 73 3.98 -1.88 4.79
N LYS A 74 5.06 -1.32 5.36
CA LYS A 74 5.17 -1.10 6.81
C LYS A 74 4.17 -0.04 7.29
N GLU A 75 4.02 1.07 6.56
CA GLU A 75 3.03 2.12 6.86
C GLU A 75 1.60 1.59 6.77
N LEU A 76 1.33 0.64 5.86
CA LEU A 76 0.06 -0.08 5.81
C LEU A 76 -0.12 -1.11 6.93
N HIS A 77 0.79 -1.16 7.90
CA HIS A 77 0.80 -2.04 9.07
C HIS A 77 0.92 -3.54 8.75
N PHE A 78 1.59 -3.91 7.65
CA PHE A 78 1.98 -5.32 7.47
C PHE A 78 3.12 -5.71 8.42
N SER A 79 3.07 -6.92 8.94
CA SER A 79 4.17 -7.52 9.70
C SER A 79 5.42 -7.70 8.83
N SER A 80 6.60 -7.74 9.45
CA SER A 80 7.86 -7.96 8.73
C SER A 80 7.88 -9.23 7.89
N ASP A 81 7.23 -10.31 8.37
CA ASP A 81 7.10 -11.57 7.62
C ASP A 81 6.23 -11.40 6.37
N SER A 82 5.12 -10.67 6.48
CA SER A 82 4.27 -10.33 5.33
C SER A 82 5.01 -9.45 4.32
N VAL A 83 5.72 -8.42 4.80
CA VAL A 83 6.53 -7.53 3.95
C VAL A 83 7.56 -8.34 3.16
N ALA A 84 8.34 -9.19 3.84
CA ALA A 84 9.32 -10.04 3.18
C ALA A 84 8.69 -11.02 2.18
N GLY A 85 7.54 -11.61 2.51
CA GLY A 85 6.79 -12.49 1.63
C GLY A 85 6.30 -11.81 0.36
N ILE A 86 5.74 -10.60 0.49
CA ILE A 86 5.27 -9.78 -0.64
C ILE A 86 6.45 -9.35 -1.51
N LEU A 87 7.52 -8.80 -0.91
CA LEU A 87 8.70 -8.35 -1.66
C LEU A 87 9.39 -9.48 -2.40
N LYS A 88 9.42 -10.70 -1.84
CA LYS A 88 9.93 -11.89 -2.52
C LYS A 88 9.04 -12.30 -3.70
N GLY A 89 7.73 -12.12 -3.59
CA GLY A 89 6.76 -12.47 -4.63
C GLY A 89 6.71 -11.48 -5.80
N VAL A 90 7.08 -10.22 -5.57
CA VAL A 90 7.15 -9.17 -6.61
C VAL A 90 8.29 -9.41 -7.63
N GLY A 91 9.29 -10.24 -7.28
CA GLY A 91 10.47 -10.50 -8.13
C GLY A 91 11.62 -9.58 -7.77
#